data_AF-A0A0N0JSM0-F1
#
_entry.id   AF-A0A0N0JSM0-F1
#
_cell.length_a   1.000
_cell.length_b   1.000
_cell.length_c   1.000
_cell.angle_alpha   90.00
_cell.angle_beta   90.00
_cell.angle_gamma   90.00
#
_symmetry.space_group_name_H-M   'P 1'
#
loop_
_entity.id
_entity.type
_entity.pdbx_description
1 polymer ?
#
loop_
_entity_poly.entity_id
_entity_poly.type
_entity_poly.pdbx_seq_one_letter_code
_entity_poly.pdbx_strand_id
1 'polypeptide(L)'
;MNCKPGDLAVVVRTIATPELLGRIVRVDRLAQPGDVSKDGRCFFASSPVLAWFVCADGAELPTRDIFTGELFWVSERPVRDDCLRSIRDSDGEDEILRLIGKPEKVTA
;
A
#
# COMPACT_ATOMS: atom_id res chain seq x y z
N MET A 1 2.46 -2.37 -11.45
CA MET A 1 2.44 -1.36 -10.38
C MET A 1 0.98 -1.24 -9.96
N ASN A 2 0.65 -1.67 -8.74
CA ASN A 2 -0.72 -1.84 -8.25
C ASN A 2 -1.33 -0.53 -7.76
N CYS A 3 -0.51 0.35 -7.20
CA CYS A 3 -0.92 1.64 -6.68
C CYS A 3 -0.17 2.79 -7.38
N LYS A 4 -0.63 4.02 -7.17
CA LYS A 4 0.00 5.26 -7.60
C LYS A 4 -0.08 6.33 -6.49
N PRO A 5 0.73 7.41 -6.54
CA PRO A 5 0.62 8.53 -5.60
C PRO A 5 -0.82 9.05 -5.46
N GLY A 6 -1.23 9.27 -4.22
CA GLY A 6 -2.57 9.72 -3.84
C GLY A 6 -3.59 8.60 -3.60
N ASP A 7 -3.32 7.36 -4.05
CA ASP A 7 -4.23 6.23 -3.84
C ASP A 7 -4.39 5.93 -2.34
N LEU A 8 -5.61 5.56 -1.96
CA LEU A 8 -5.86 4.82 -0.73
C LEU A 8 -5.64 3.33 -1.00
N ALA A 9 -4.95 2.63 -0.12
CA ALA A 9 -4.65 1.21 -0.28
C ALA A 9 -4.74 0.47 1.04
N VAL A 10 -5.00 -0.83 0.98
CA VAL A 10 -4.88 -1.74 2.12
C VAL A 10 -3.61 -2.57 1.98
N VAL A 11 -2.92 -2.78 3.10
CA VAL A 11 -1.75 -3.67 3.17
C VAL A 11 -2.25 -5.12 3.23
N VAL A 12 -2.00 -5.90 2.19
CA VAL A 12 -2.49 -7.29 2.05
C VAL A 12 -1.41 -8.34 2.31
N ARG A 13 -0.15 -7.92 2.46
CA ARG A 13 0.98 -8.79 2.78
C ARG A 13 2.01 -8.03 3.60
N THR A 14 2.71 -8.71 4.49
CA THR A 14 3.81 -8.15 5.26
C THR A 14 4.98 -9.14 5.29
N ILE A 15 6.18 -8.62 5.56
CA ILE A 15 7.41 -9.44 5.67
C ILE A 15 7.89 -9.44 7.13
N ALA A 16 8.29 -8.27 7.64
CA ALA A 16 8.89 -8.12 8.96
C ALA A 16 7.93 -7.54 10.02
N THR A 17 6.79 -6.98 9.62
CA THR A 17 5.87 -6.29 10.52
C THR A 17 4.44 -6.83 10.34
N PRO A 18 4.07 -7.94 10.99
CA PRO A 18 2.72 -8.52 10.86
C PRO A 18 1.60 -7.55 11.29
N GLU A 19 1.86 -6.63 12.21
CA GLU A 19 0.91 -5.62 12.71
C GLU A 19 0.46 -4.61 11.64
N LEU A 20 1.21 -4.53 10.53
CA LEU A 20 0.88 -3.66 9.40
C LEU A 20 -0.21 -4.28 8.51
N LEU A 21 -0.47 -5.59 8.62
CA LEU A 21 -1.44 -6.28 7.78
C LEU A 21 -2.86 -5.73 8.01
N GLY A 22 -3.58 -5.47 6.93
CA GLY A 22 -4.94 -4.92 6.95
C GLY A 22 -5.01 -3.41 7.23
N ARG A 23 -3.88 -2.73 7.44
CA ARG A 23 -3.88 -1.27 7.62
C ARG A 23 -4.23 -0.57 6.32
N ILE A 24 -5.11 0.42 6.43
CA ILE A 24 -5.41 1.36 5.36
C ILE A 24 -4.36 2.45 5.38
N VAL A 25 -3.76 2.71 4.22
CA VAL A 25 -2.67 3.66 4.02
C VAL A 25 -2.92 4.50 2.79
N ARG A 26 -2.37 5.70 2.76
CA ARG A 26 -2.31 6.56 1.60
C ARG A 26 -0.92 6.45 0.98
N VAL A 27 -0.88 6.25 -0.33
CA VAL A 27 0.36 6.21 -1.10
C VAL A 27 0.84 7.64 -1.32
N ASP A 28 2.02 7.97 -0.81
CA ASP A 28 2.61 9.31 -0.94
C ASP A 28 3.45 9.39 -2.22
N ARG A 29 4.59 8.67 -2.23
CA ARG A 29 5.59 8.78 -3.30
C ARG A 29 6.36 7.48 -3.51
N LEU A 30 6.96 7.34 -4.68
CA LEU A 30 7.83 6.20 -4.99
C LEU A 30 9.08 6.28 -4.11
N ALA A 31 9.48 5.15 -3.51
CA ALA A 31 10.71 5.03 -2.76
C ALA A 31 11.91 4.92 -3.71
N GLN A 32 12.94 5.71 -3.46
CA GLN A 32 14.23 5.70 -4.13
C GLN A 32 15.30 5.10 -3.19
N PRO A 33 16.31 4.39 -3.71
CA PRO A 33 17.41 3.90 -2.89
C PRO A 33 18.07 5.02 -2.08
N GLY A 34 18.21 4.80 -0.77
CA GLY A 34 18.75 5.79 0.16
C GLY A 34 17.71 6.75 0.75
N ASP A 35 16.44 6.64 0.36
CA ASP A 35 15.38 7.41 0.99
C ASP A 35 15.23 7.08 2.47
N VAL A 36 14.90 8.10 3.24
CA VAL A 36 14.59 8.01 4.67
C VAL A 36 13.21 8.61 4.91
N SER A 37 12.48 8.06 5.87
CA SER A 37 11.24 8.66 6.35
C SER A 37 11.48 10.05 6.94
N LYS A 38 10.45 10.89 6.95
CA LYS A 38 10.46 12.24 7.52
C LYS A 38 10.99 12.30 8.96
N ASP A 39 10.76 11.26 9.76
CA ASP A 39 11.21 11.17 11.15
C ASP A 39 12.61 10.55 11.32
N GLY A 40 13.26 10.13 10.23
CA GLY A 40 14.58 9.52 10.24
C GLY A 40 14.60 8.05 10.70
N ARG A 41 13.44 7.44 11.00
CA ARG A 41 13.37 6.12 11.66
C ARG A 41 13.27 4.93 10.70
N CYS A 42 12.87 5.17 9.46
CA CYS A 42 12.77 4.15 8.43
C CYS A 42 13.64 4.55 7.24
N PHE A 43 14.37 3.60 6.66
CA PHE A 43 15.13 3.85 5.44
C PHE A 43 14.87 2.75 4.40
N PHE A 44 14.91 3.14 3.13
CA PHE A 44 14.82 2.22 2.00
C PHE A 44 16.23 1.99 1.43
N ALA A 45 16.90 0.94 1.91
CA ALA A 45 18.30 0.65 1.58
C ALA A 45 18.53 0.51 0.06
N SER A 46 17.84 -0.44 -0.54
CA SER A 46 17.54 -0.63 -1.96
C SER A 46 16.80 -1.96 -2.04
N SER A 47 15.93 -2.11 -3.04
CA SER A 47 15.25 -3.38 -3.26
C SER A 47 15.09 -3.59 -4.76
N PRO A 48 15.23 -4.82 -5.28
CA PRO A 48 14.88 -5.10 -6.68
C PRO A 48 13.38 -4.92 -6.95
N VAL A 49 12.58 -4.74 -5.90
CA VAL A 49 11.14 -4.52 -5.98
C VAL A 49 10.78 -3.06 -5.73
N LEU A 50 9.77 -2.60 -6.45
CA LEU A 50 9.21 -1.27 -6.29
C LEU A 50 8.53 -1.15 -4.92
N ALA A 51 8.76 -0.03 -4.25
CA ALA A 51 8.14 0.30 -2.98
C ALA A 51 7.64 1.74 -2.98
N TRP A 52 6.63 1.98 -2.17
CA TRP A 52 5.99 3.27 -1.97
C TRP A 52 6.20 3.71 -0.52
N PHE A 53 6.54 4.97 -0.31
CA PHE A 53 6.28 5.57 0.98
C PHE A 53 4.78 5.71 1.14
N VAL A 54 4.28 5.18 2.25
CA VAL A 54 2.88 5.26 2.63
C VAL A 54 2.75 5.88 4.02
N CYS A 55 1.65 6.58 4.24
CA CYS A 55 1.26 7.14 5.53
C CYS A 55 -0.14 6.66 5.91
N ALA A 56 -0.50 6.72 7.19
CA ALA A 56 -1.89 6.56 7.62
C ALA A 56 -2.50 7.94 7.92
N ASP A 57 -3.75 8.16 7.50
CA ASP A 57 -4.45 9.41 7.77
C ASP A 57 -4.73 9.52 9.28
N GLY A 58 -3.98 10.38 9.97
CA GLY A 58 -4.16 10.66 11.40
C GLY A 58 -3.69 9.56 12.36
N ALA A 59 -3.02 8.52 11.87
CA ALA A 59 -2.48 7.43 12.70
C ALA A 59 -1.04 7.12 12.33
N GLU A 60 -0.29 6.57 13.28
CA GLU A 60 1.05 6.05 13.02
C GLU A 60 0.98 4.62 12.47
N LEU A 61 2.01 4.24 11.72
CA LEU A 61 2.20 2.91 11.16
C LEU A 61 3.13 2.09 12.06
N PRO A 62 2.79 0.84 12.37
CA PRO A 62 3.70 -0.03 13.09
C PRO A 62 4.89 -0.38 12.20
N THR A 63 6.07 -0.40 12.81
CA THR A 63 7.33 -0.83 12.19
C THR A 63 8.13 -1.66 13.17
N ARG A 64 8.75 -2.73 12.67
CA ARG A 64 9.71 -3.52 13.43
C ARG A 64 11.11 -3.25 12.91
N ASP A 65 12.03 -2.99 13.84
CA ASP A 65 13.45 -2.94 13.53
C ASP A 65 13.92 -4.32 13.05
N ILE A 66 14.65 -4.36 11.95
CA ILE A 66 15.07 -5.63 11.33
C ILE A 66 16.19 -6.35 12.09
N PHE A 67 16.90 -5.63 12.97
CA PHE A 67 18.01 -6.16 13.76
C PHE A 67 17.58 -6.50 15.19
N THR A 68 16.80 -5.62 15.84
CA THR A 68 16.37 -5.80 17.24
C THR A 68 14.99 -6.44 17.36
N GLY A 69 14.16 -6.36 16.32
CA GLY A 69 12.76 -6.80 16.35
C GLY A 69 11.83 -5.88 17.14
N GLU A 70 12.34 -4.77 17.70
CA GLU A 70 11.57 -3.82 18.48
C GLU A 70 10.44 -3.19 17.65
N LEU A 71 9.25 -3.12 18.24
CA LEU A 71 8.09 -2.48 17.62
C LEU A 71 8.08 -1.00 17.97
N PHE A 72 8.06 -0.15 16.95
CA PHE A 72 7.90 1.29 17.08
C PHE A 72 6.90 1.81 16.04
N TRP A 73 6.51 3.06 16.21
CA TRP A 73 5.48 3.71 15.40
C TRP A 73 6.09 4.89 14.63
N VAL A 74 5.70 5.02 13.36
CA VAL A 74 6.22 6.02 12.42
C VAL A 74 5.09 6.65 11.62
N SER A 75 5.25 7.91 11.24
CA SER A 75 4.25 8.61 10.42
C SER A 75 4.19 8.08 8.98
N GLU A 76 5.32 7.55 8.48
CA GLU A 76 5.42 6.99 7.14
C GLU A 76 6.49 5.90 7.07
N ARG A 77 6.34 4.97 6.14
CA ARG A 77 7.35 3.93 5.86
C ARG A 77 7.28 3.44 4.42
N PRO A 78 8.38 2.89 3.88
CA PRO A 78 8.32 2.18 2.61
C PRO A 78 7.56 0.85 2.75
N VAL A 79 6.66 0.58 1.81
CA VAL A 79 5.93 -0.68 1.65
C VAL A 79 5.99 -1.09 0.18
N ARG A 80 6.28 -2.38 -0.07
CA ARG A 80 6.39 -2.89 -1.45
C ARG A 80 5.05 -2.78 -2.19
N ASP A 81 5.10 -2.52 -3.48
CA ASP A 81 3.90 -2.40 -4.34
C ASP A 81 3.06 -3.70 -4.37
N ASP A 82 3.71 -4.86 -4.26
CA ASP A 82 3.04 -6.17 -4.19
C ASP A 82 2.43 -6.49 -2.81
N CYS A 83 2.71 -5.67 -1.81
CA CYS A 83 2.06 -5.72 -0.49
C CYS A 83 0.82 -4.82 -0.40
N LEU A 84 0.55 -4.01 -1.42
CA LEU A 84 -0.54 -3.04 -1.44
C LEU A 84 -1.63 -3.44 -2.42
N ARG A 85 -2.89 -3.23 -2.01
CA ARG A 85 -4.06 -3.28 -2.88
C ARG A 85 -4.74 -1.92 -2.81
N SER A 86 -4.77 -1.20 -3.93
CA SER A 86 -5.54 0.04 -4.10
C SER A 86 -7.01 -0.20 -3.75
N ILE A 87 -7.62 0.72 -3.01
CA ILE A 87 -9.06 0.76 -2.70
C ILE A 87 -9.65 1.79 -3.66
N ARG A 88 -10.45 1.33 -4.62
CA ARG A 88 -11.09 2.21 -5.61
C ARG A 88 -12.60 2.16 -5.43
N ASP A 89 -13.26 3.30 -5.63
CA ASP A 89 -14.73 3.40 -5.56
C ASP A 89 -15.43 2.47 -6.58
N SER A 90 -14.72 2.04 -7.61
CA SER A 90 -15.20 1.13 -8.65
C SER A 90 -14.80 -0.34 -8.45
N ASP A 91 -14.24 -0.75 -7.31
CA ASP A 91 -13.77 -2.14 -7.08
C ASP A 91 -14.92 -3.19 -7.06
N GLY A 92 -16.17 -2.76 -7.21
CA GLY A 92 -17.34 -3.62 -7.46
C GLY A 92 -17.78 -3.74 -8.93
N GLU A 93 -17.21 -2.97 -9.85
CA GLU A 93 -17.48 -3.09 -11.29
C GLU A 93 -16.42 -3.98 -11.95
N ASP A 94 -16.82 -5.19 -12.31
CA ASP A 94 -15.98 -6.13 -13.05
C ASP A 94 -15.70 -5.58 -14.46
N GLU A 95 -14.43 -5.38 -14.83
CA GLU A 95 -14.05 -4.82 -16.15
C GLU A 95 -14.52 -5.71 -17.32
N ILE A 96 -14.78 -6.99 -17.06
CA ILE A 96 -15.37 -7.93 -18.03
C ILE A 96 -16.79 -7.50 -18.46
N LEU A 97 -17.59 -6.93 -17.54
CA LEU A 97 -18.95 -6.47 -17.84
C LEU A 97 -18.97 -5.25 -18.78
N ARG A 98 -17.88 -4.47 -18.82
CA ARG A 98 -17.74 -3.36 -19.78
C ARG A 98 -17.39 -3.85 -21.19
N LEU A 99 -16.61 -4.93 -21.30
CA LEU A 99 -16.20 -5.51 -22.58
C LEU A 99 -17.32 -6.26 -23.30
N ILE A 100 -18.23 -6.89 -22.55
CA ILE A 100 -19.29 -7.75 -23.13
C ILE A 100 -20.57 -6.97 -23.45
N GLY A 101 -20.72 -5.75 -22.90
CA GLY A 101 -21.97 -4.99 -22.99
C GLY A 101 -23.06 -5.61 -22.11
N LYS A 102 -24.01 -4.78 -21.66
CA LYS A 102 -25.16 -5.28 -20.88
C LYS A 102 -26.03 -6.18 -21.79
N PRO A 103 -26.42 -7.39 -21.37
CA PRO A 103 -27.38 -8.17 -22.13
C PRO A 103 -28.70 -7.39 -22.27
N GLU A 104 -29.29 -7.44 -23.46
CA GLU A 104 -30.58 -6.81 -23.73
C GLU A 104 -31.62 -7.33 -22.74
N LYS A 105 -32.52 -6.44 -22.29
CA LYS A 105 -33.61 -6.79 -21.39
C LYS A 105 -34.42 -7.93 -22.00
N VAL A 106 -34.37 -9.10 -21.39
CA VAL A 106 -35.27 -10.21 -21.71
C VAL A 106 -36.66 -9.80 -21.23
N THR A 107 -37.54 -9.46 -22.16
CA THR A 107 -38.98 -9.35 -21.90
C THR A 107 -39.58 -10.74 -21.84
N ALA A 108 -40.27 -11.04 -20.73
CA ALA A 108 -41.02 -12.26 -20.52
C ALA A 108 -42.27 -12.33 -21.42
#